data_AF-A0A963XVF0-F1
#
_entry.id   AF-A0A963XVF0-F1
#
_cell.length_a   1.000
_cell.length_b   1.000
_cell.length_c   1.000
_cell.angle_alpha   90.00
_cell.angle_beta   90.00
_cell.angle_gamma   90.00
#
_symmetry.space_group_name_H-M   'P 1'
#
loop_
_entity.id
_entity.type
_entity.pdbx_description
1 polymer ?
#
loop_
_entity_poly.entity_id
_entity_poly.type
_entity_poly.pdbx_seq_one_letter_code
_entity_poly.pdbx_strand_id
1 'polypeptide(L)'
;MKLIKICIFASLLPAILSGCASQIMSGYVGRDVTDVVVKYGPPVNAFDLPDGRRAFQWRIDSSYAVPGVTNYSGYTYGGYTTGTATTSGGFFGSQTCFYTLYAKSTDQKRWTITGFEPPRLDCE
;
A
#
# COMPACT_ATOMS: atom_id res chain seq x y z
N MET A 1 38.80 37.47 3.41
CA MET A 1 38.94 36.14 4.07
C MET A 1 37.76 35.29 3.65
N LYS A 2 38.04 34.20 2.93
CA LYS A 2 37.07 33.22 2.43
C LYS A 2 36.48 32.45 3.62
N LEU A 3 35.16 32.34 3.70
CA LEU A 3 34.51 31.26 4.46
C LEU A 3 33.69 30.44 3.48
N ILE A 4 34.04 29.16 3.48
CA ILE A 4 33.80 28.13 2.48
C ILE A 4 32.37 27.60 2.64
N LYS A 5 31.60 27.64 1.54
CA LYS A 5 30.34 26.91 1.40
C LYS A 5 30.64 25.42 1.43
N ILE A 6 30.35 24.77 2.55
CA ILE A 6 30.41 23.31 2.67
C ILE A 6 29.16 22.74 1.98
N CYS A 7 29.36 22.25 0.76
CA CYS A 7 28.44 21.35 0.07
C CYS A 7 28.47 20.00 0.79
N ILE A 8 27.54 19.75 1.71
CA ILE A 8 27.26 18.37 2.13
C ILE A 8 26.41 17.75 1.03
N PHE A 9 27.07 16.86 0.30
CA PHE A 9 26.51 15.90 -0.64
C PHE A 9 25.19 15.36 -0.09
N ALA A 10 24.11 15.61 -0.83
CA ALA A 10 22.82 14.98 -0.63
C ALA A 10 23.01 13.46 -0.58
N SER A 11 22.91 12.90 0.63
CA SER A 11 22.89 11.46 0.81
C SER A 11 21.70 10.92 0.03
N LEU A 12 22.00 10.10 -0.96
CA LEU A 12 21.08 9.30 -1.72
C LEU A 12 20.19 8.53 -0.72
N LEU A 13 19.00 9.05 -0.46
CA LEU A 13 17.95 8.36 0.28
C LEU A 13 17.47 7.26 -0.66
N PRO A 14 17.68 5.95 -0.38
CA PRO A 14 16.97 4.94 -1.12
C PRO A 14 15.50 5.09 -0.74
N ALA A 15 14.74 5.77 -1.60
CA ALA A 15 13.29 5.79 -1.52
C ALA A 15 12.83 4.34 -1.59
N ILE A 16 12.44 3.81 -0.44
CA ILE A 16 11.71 2.56 -0.35
C ILE A 16 10.41 2.83 -1.11
N LEU A 17 10.37 2.48 -2.40
CA LEU A 17 9.13 2.40 -3.17
C LEU A 17 8.34 1.19 -2.65
N SER A 18 7.89 1.23 -1.40
CA SER A 18 6.63 0.61 -1.07
C SER A 18 5.59 1.44 -1.81
N GLY A 19 5.27 1.03 -3.04
CA GLY A 19 4.24 1.70 -3.82
C GLY A 19 2.94 1.51 -3.08
N CYS A 20 2.51 2.55 -2.36
CA CYS A 20 1.24 2.48 -1.66
C CYS A 20 0.13 2.17 -2.67
N ALA A 21 -0.89 1.41 -2.29
CA ALA A 21 -1.95 1.01 -3.19
C ALA A 21 -2.62 2.24 -3.85
N SER A 22 -2.71 3.36 -3.15
CA SER A 22 -3.13 4.66 -3.69
C SER A 22 -2.29 5.14 -4.89
N GLN A 23 -0.97 4.90 -4.89
CA GLN A 23 -0.08 5.23 -6.00
C GLN A 23 -0.35 4.36 -7.23
N ILE A 24 -0.71 3.09 -7.02
CA ILE A 24 -1.08 2.20 -8.12
C ILE A 24 -2.39 2.67 -8.74
N MET A 25 -3.38 3.02 -7.93
CA MET A 25 -4.69 3.50 -8.38
C MET A 25 -4.59 4.84 -9.12
N SER A 26 -3.79 5.78 -8.61
CA SER A 26 -3.57 7.08 -9.25
C SER A 26 -2.98 6.93 -10.66
N GLY A 27 -2.11 5.93 -10.88
CA GLY A 27 -1.51 5.63 -12.17
C GLY A 27 -2.49 5.18 -13.26
N TYR A 28 -3.72 4.80 -12.89
CA TYR A 28 -4.80 4.46 -13.83
C TYR A 28 -5.68 5.64 -14.22
N VAL A 29 -5.59 6.78 -13.54
CA VAL A 29 -6.37 7.97 -13.90
C VAL A 29 -6.01 8.42 -15.33
N GLY A 30 -7.04 8.64 -16.15
CA GLY A 30 -6.92 8.96 -17.57
C GLY A 30 -6.85 7.73 -18.50
N ARG A 31 -6.77 6.51 -17.96
CA ARG A 31 -6.78 5.26 -18.75
C ARG A 31 -8.18 4.67 -18.86
N ASP A 32 -8.35 3.70 -19.76
CA ASP A 32 -9.59 2.95 -19.85
C ASP A 32 -9.67 1.90 -18.72
N VAL A 33 -10.86 1.66 -18.18
CA VAL A 33 -11.10 0.66 -17.13
C VAL A 33 -10.65 -0.75 -17.56
N THR A 34 -10.65 -1.03 -18.86
CA THR A 34 -10.21 -2.30 -19.43
C THR A 34 -8.75 -2.60 -19.07
N ASP A 35 -7.88 -1.59 -18.93
CA ASP A 35 -6.49 -1.78 -18.50
C ASP A 35 -6.39 -2.43 -17.11
N VAL A 36 -7.34 -2.11 -16.24
CA VAL A 36 -7.44 -2.67 -14.88
C VAL A 36 -8.08 -4.05 -14.94
N VAL A 37 -9.14 -4.21 -15.73
CA VAL A 37 -9.85 -5.48 -15.90
C VAL A 37 -8.94 -6.56 -16.49
N VAL A 38 -8.10 -6.22 -17.46
CA VAL A 38 -7.13 -7.16 -18.05
C VAL A 38 -6.11 -7.64 -17.00
N LYS A 39 -5.77 -6.79 -16.02
CA LYS A 39 -4.74 -7.11 -15.02
C LYS A 39 -5.29 -7.84 -13.79
N TYR A 40 -6.46 -7.44 -13.31
CA TYR A 40 -7.04 -7.91 -12.04
C TYR A 40 -8.35 -8.68 -12.20
N GLY A 41 -8.81 -8.86 -13.43
CA GLY A 41 -10.10 -9.46 -13.72
C GLY A 41 -11.26 -8.47 -13.57
N PRO A 42 -12.50 -8.94 -13.79
CA PRO A 42 -13.69 -8.12 -13.67
C PRO A 42 -13.86 -7.59 -12.22
N PRO A 43 -14.39 -6.37 -12.06
CA PRO A 43 -14.69 -5.84 -10.73
C PRO A 43 -15.78 -6.67 -10.06
N VAL A 44 -15.72 -6.77 -8.73
CA VAL A 44 -16.74 -7.47 -7.93
C VAL A 44 -18.02 -6.67 -7.80
N ASN A 45 -17.95 -5.33 -7.89
CA ASN A 45 -19.09 -4.44 -7.91
C ASN A 45 -18.91 -3.36 -8.97
N ALA A 46 -20.00 -2.99 -9.65
CA ALA A 46 -20.06 -1.85 -10.53
C ALA A 46 -21.39 -1.12 -10.34
N PHE A 47 -21.36 0.18 -10.04
CA PHE A 47 -22.57 0.97 -9.76
C PHE A 47 -22.44 2.42 -10.20
N ASP A 48 -23.56 3.02 -10.60
CA ASP A 48 -23.62 4.41 -11.05
C ASP A 48 -23.73 5.37 -9.85
N LEU A 49 -22.99 6.47 -9.91
CA LEU A 49 -23.02 7.54 -8.91
C LEU A 49 -23.97 8.67 -9.35
N PRO A 50 -24.50 9.46 -8.39
CA PRO A 50 -25.38 10.59 -8.69
C PRO A 50 -24.75 11.67 -9.57
N ASP A 51 -23.42 11.75 -9.62
CA ASP A 51 -22.67 12.71 -10.44
C ASP A 51 -22.44 12.25 -11.89
N GLY A 52 -23.03 11.11 -12.28
CA GLY A 52 -22.93 10.53 -13.62
C GLY A 52 -21.64 9.76 -13.88
N ARG A 53 -20.80 9.54 -12.87
CA ARG A 53 -19.69 8.58 -12.93
C ARG A 53 -20.19 7.17 -12.60
N ARG A 54 -19.40 6.16 -12.95
CA ARG A 54 -19.57 4.77 -12.51
C ARG A 54 -18.39 4.38 -11.64
N ALA A 55 -18.66 3.79 -10.49
CA ALA A 55 -17.66 3.17 -9.63
C ALA A 55 -17.47 1.71 -10.04
N PHE A 56 -16.22 1.31 -10.15
CA PHE A 56 -15.80 -0.07 -10.30
C PHE A 56 -14.97 -0.45 -9.09
N GLN A 57 -15.32 -1.55 -8.43
CA GLN A 57 -14.70 -1.95 -7.18
C GLN A 57 -14.12 -3.36 -7.30
N TRP A 58 -12.87 -3.52 -6.88
CA TRP A 58 -12.18 -4.79 -6.78
C TRP A 58 -12.00 -5.17 -5.33
N ARG A 59 -12.22 -6.45 -5.01
CA ARG A 59 -11.89 -7.04 -3.72
C ARG A 59 -10.54 -7.74 -3.86
N ILE A 60 -9.57 -7.32 -3.07
CA ILE A 60 -8.23 -7.92 -3.04
C ILE A 60 -7.96 -8.36 -1.61
N ASP A 61 -7.63 -9.64 -1.45
CA ASP A 61 -7.21 -10.20 -0.17
C ASP A 61 -5.68 -10.07 -0.06
N SER A 62 -5.22 -9.30 0.93
CA SER A 62 -3.81 -9.02 1.19
C SER A 62 -3.37 -9.75 2.45
N SER A 63 -2.16 -10.33 2.43
CA SER A 63 -1.52 -10.90 3.62
C SER A 63 -0.48 -9.93 4.17
N TYR A 64 -0.44 -9.76 5.49
CA TYR A 64 0.57 -8.95 6.16
C TYR A 64 1.27 -9.77 7.25
N ALA A 65 2.54 -9.44 7.51
CA ALA A 65 3.34 -10.09 8.53
C ALA A 65 3.61 -9.11 9.67
N VAL A 66 3.28 -9.50 10.89
CA VAL A 66 3.62 -8.75 12.09
C VAL A 66 4.90 -9.33 12.67
N PRO A 67 6.00 -8.54 12.73
CA PRO A 67 7.28 -9.05 13.22
C PRO A 67 7.18 -9.44 14.69
N GLY A 68 7.89 -10.52 15.04
CA GLY A 68 8.10 -10.91 16.43
C GLY A 68 9.28 -10.14 17.01
N VAL A 69 9.14 -9.67 18.25
CA VAL A 69 10.23 -9.07 19.02
C VAL A 69 10.43 -9.89 20.28
N THR A 70 11.64 -10.43 20.44
CA THR A 70 12.04 -11.14 21.64
C THR A 70 12.94 -10.25 22.47
N ASN A 71 12.50 -9.91 23.68
CA ASN A 71 13.31 -9.22 24.68
C ASN A 71 13.91 -10.27 25.61
N TYR A 72 15.24 -10.29 25.74
CA TYR A 72 15.96 -11.17 26.65
C TYR A 72 16.60 -10.35 27.76
N SER A 73 16.32 -10.70 29.01
CA SER A 73 16.94 -10.11 30.20
C SER A 73 17.63 -11.20 30.99
N GLY A 74 18.94 -11.10 31.21
CA GLY A 74 19.69 -12.11 31.95
C GLY A 74 20.90 -11.53 32.65
N TYR A 75 21.37 -12.26 33.66
CA TYR A 75 22.58 -11.97 34.40
C TYR A 75 23.60 -13.09 34.20
N THR A 76 24.87 -12.71 34.00
CA THR A 76 25.97 -13.65 33.76
C THR A 76 26.86 -13.71 34.99
N TYR A 77 27.07 -14.91 35.53
CA TYR A 77 27.98 -15.15 36.66
C TYR A 77 28.71 -16.49 36.50
N GLY A 78 30.04 -16.48 36.72
CA GLY A 78 30.85 -17.71 36.74
C GLY A 78 30.83 -18.52 35.44
N GLY A 79 30.66 -17.88 34.28
CA GLY A 79 30.58 -18.55 32.97
C GLY A 79 29.19 -19.05 32.56
N TYR A 80 28.17 -18.85 33.40
CA TYR A 80 26.79 -19.20 33.09
C TYR A 80 25.92 -17.94 33.00
N THR A 81 25.04 -17.87 31.99
CA THR A 81 24.05 -16.79 31.85
C THR A 81 22.67 -17.36 32.13
N THR A 82 21.96 -16.78 33.11
CA THR A 82 20.56 -17.12 33.40
C THR A 82 19.70 -15.90 33.18
N GLY A 83 18.56 -16.07 32.51
CA GLY A 83 17.69 -14.96 32.16
C GLY A 83 16.31 -15.40 31.68
N THR A 84 15.44 -14.42 31.51
CA THR A 84 14.08 -14.54 30.98
C THR A 84 13.99 -13.95 29.58
N ALA A 85 13.29 -14.66 28.69
CA ALA A 85 12.95 -14.20 27.35
C ALA A 85 11.45 -13.94 27.26
N THR A 86 11.04 -12.77 26.81
CA THR A 86 9.65 -12.44 26.50
C THR A 86 9.54 -12.14 25.01
N THR A 87 8.80 -12.97 24.28
CA THR A 87 8.52 -12.77 22.85
C THR A 87 7.12 -12.20 22.67
N SER A 88 6.98 -11.15 21.88
CA SER A 88 5.70 -10.53 21.50
C SER A 88 5.61 -10.42 19.98
N GLY A 89 4.41 -10.59 19.41
CA GLY A 89 4.18 -10.55 17.96
C GLY A 89 4.53 -11.87 17.25
N GLY A 90 4.89 -11.79 15.96
CA GLY A 90 5.33 -12.96 15.17
C GLY A 90 4.17 -13.77 14.57
N PHE A 91 3.24 -13.09 13.89
CA PHE A 91 2.13 -13.77 13.22
C PHE A 91 1.86 -13.20 11.83
N PHE A 92 1.17 -13.99 11.01
CA PHE A 92 0.66 -13.57 9.71
C PHE A 92 -0.83 -13.27 9.82
N GLY A 93 -1.24 -12.12 9.33
CA GLY A 93 -2.63 -11.74 9.20
C GLY A 93 -3.05 -11.75 7.73
N SER A 94 -4.35 -11.87 7.50
CA SER A 94 -4.97 -11.60 6.21
C SER A 94 -6.06 -10.56 6.39
N GLN A 95 -6.16 -9.66 5.42
CA GLN A 95 -7.16 -8.61 5.39
C GLN A 95 -7.73 -8.49 3.99
N THR A 96 -8.99 -8.07 3.91
CA THR A 96 -9.66 -7.80 2.65
C THR A 96 -9.71 -6.29 2.40
N CYS A 97 -9.27 -5.88 1.23
CA CYS A 97 -9.23 -4.50 0.79
C CYS A 97 -10.14 -4.30 -0.42
N PHE A 98 -10.88 -3.21 -0.44
CA PHE A 98 -11.72 -2.82 -1.57
C PHE A 98 -11.13 -1.58 -2.24
N TYR A 99 -10.77 -1.72 -3.52
CA TYR A 99 -10.17 -0.67 -4.32
C TYR A 99 -11.20 -0.18 -5.34
N THR A 100 -11.54 1.11 -5.27
CA THR A 100 -12.61 1.69 -6.08
C THR A 100 -12.06 2.72 -7.07
N LEU A 101 -12.31 2.52 -8.35
CA LEU A 101 -12.01 3.46 -9.42
C LEU A 101 -13.29 4.11 -9.94
N TYR A 102 -13.26 5.42 -10.13
CA TYR A 102 -14.35 6.18 -10.73
C TYR A 102 -14.06 6.38 -12.20
N ALA A 103 -15.02 6.07 -13.06
CA ALA A 103 -14.89 6.27 -14.50
C ALA A 103 -16.10 6.98 -15.09
N LYS A 104 -15.89 7.64 -16.23
CA LYS A 104 -16.95 8.27 -17.02
C LYS A 104 -16.97 7.63 -18.41
N SER A 105 -18.17 7.42 -18.92
CA SER A 105 -18.34 6.92 -20.30
C SER A 105 -17.88 8.00 -21.28
N THR A 106 -16.96 7.64 -22.18
CA THR A 106 -16.48 8.55 -23.24
C THR A 106 -17.26 8.35 -24.53
N ASP A 107 -17.39 7.09 -25.02
CA ASP A 107 -18.01 6.78 -26.32
C ASP A 107 -18.94 5.54 -26.27
N GLN A 108 -19.73 5.37 -25.20
CA GLN A 108 -20.62 4.23 -24.94
C GLN A 108 -19.95 2.84 -24.82
N LYS A 109 -18.73 2.66 -25.34
CA LYS A 109 -17.94 1.42 -25.32
C LYS A 109 -16.68 1.52 -24.45
N ARG A 110 -16.36 2.72 -23.96
CA ARG A 110 -15.14 3.01 -23.21
C ARG A 110 -15.47 3.77 -21.94
N TRP A 111 -14.82 3.35 -20.85
CA TRP A 111 -14.96 3.95 -19.52
C TRP A 111 -13.61 4.48 -19.12
N THR A 112 -13.43 5.80 -19.23
CA THR A 112 -12.19 6.45 -18.86
C THR A 112 -12.19 6.73 -17.37
N ILE A 113 -11.17 6.25 -16.67
CA ILE A 113 -11.00 6.46 -15.23
C ILE A 113 -10.71 7.94 -14.99
N THR A 114 -11.55 8.58 -14.18
CA THR A 114 -11.44 10.01 -13.83
C THR A 114 -10.95 10.23 -12.42
N GLY A 115 -10.96 9.21 -11.57
CA GLY A 115 -10.47 9.29 -10.21
C GLY A 115 -10.56 7.95 -9.47
N PHE A 116 -10.29 7.99 -8.18
CA PHE A 116 -10.33 6.81 -7.32
C PHE A 116 -10.72 7.19 -5.89
N GLU A 117 -11.20 6.22 -5.13
CA GLU A 117 -11.38 6.36 -3.68
C GLU A 117 -10.08 5.94 -2.99
N PRO A 118 -9.50 6.77 -2.11
CA PRO A 118 -8.36 6.38 -1.29
C PRO A 118 -8.68 5.09 -0.52
N PRO A 119 -7.79 4.09 -0.54
CA PRO A 119 -8.00 2.88 0.23
C PRO A 119 -7.95 3.19 1.73
N ARG A 120 -8.42 2.23 2.53
CA ARG A 120 -8.25 2.31 3.99
C ARG A 120 -6.76 2.31 4.31
N LEU A 121 -6.35 2.97 5.40
CA LEU A 121 -4.93 3.12 5.76
C LEU A 121 -4.21 1.78 5.97
N ASP A 122 -4.92 0.74 6.41
CA ASP A 122 -4.39 -0.62 6.52
C ASP A 122 -4.12 -1.27 5.16
N CYS A 123 -4.74 -0.76 4.08
CA CYS A 123 -4.69 -1.26 2.71
C CYS A 123 -3.80 -0.41 1.77
N GLU A 124 -3.01 0.52 2.32
CA GLU A 124 -1.98 1.25 1.59
C GLU A 124 -0.74 0.38 1.33
#